data_AF-A0A6J2ULW8-F1
#
_entry.id   AF-A0A6J2ULW8-F1
#
_cell.length_a   1.000
_cell.length_b   1.000
_cell.length_c   1.000
_cell.angle_alpha   90.00
_cell.angle_beta   90.00
_cell.angle_gamma   90.00
#
_symmetry.space_group_name_H-M   'P 1'
#
loop_
_entity.id
_entity.type
_entity.pdbx_description
1 polymer ?
#
loop_
_entity_poly.entity_id
_entity_poly.type
_entity_poly.pdbx_seq_one_letter_code
_entity_poly.pdbx_strand_id
1 'polypeptide(L)'
;MIPYFFSSGLKPPLSKKGNLISRRRWQAADPQVRDELGEAARKVVIHHTALWTCTKPSECQAQLTYIQKMHMEDRGFSDIGYNFLIGGDGAVYEGRGWGIIGAHAKTHNLDSVGIAFMGNFNDEFPSPAALSSLQRLLYSGVAQGHLYSNFVLLAHRDLAHTECPGEHLYSSLQRLKSQRAHHMCCVDCVPAVGC
;
A
#
# COMPACT_ATOMS: atom_id res chain seq x y z
N MET A 1 -17.38 2.50 8.93
CA MET A 1 -15.96 2.52 8.51
C MET A 1 -15.14 2.10 9.73
N ILE A 2 -14.50 0.91 9.69
CA ILE A 2 -13.80 0.34 10.85
C ILE A 2 -12.37 0.88 10.88
N PRO A 3 -11.91 1.55 11.96
CA PRO A 3 -10.53 2.03 12.06
C PRO A 3 -9.55 0.85 12.10
N TYR A 4 -8.40 0.98 11.44
CA TYR A 4 -7.41 -0.10 11.37
C TYR A 4 -6.48 -0.05 12.58
N PHE A 5 -6.93 -0.53 13.75
CA PHE A 5 -6.05 -0.55 14.93
C PHE A 5 -5.02 -1.67 14.84
N PHE A 6 -3.78 -1.33 15.13
CA PHE A 6 -2.73 -2.30 15.44
C PHE A 6 -2.74 -2.54 16.96
N SER A 7 -3.25 -3.69 17.39
CA SER A 7 -3.09 -4.13 18.79
C SER A 7 -1.60 -4.30 19.10
N SER A 8 -1.17 -3.74 20.24
CA SER A 8 0.19 -3.75 20.78
C SER A 8 0.74 -5.15 21.10
N GLY A 9 -0.04 -6.22 20.90
CA GLY A 9 0.33 -7.61 21.21
C GLY A 9 0.75 -8.49 20.02
N LEU A 10 0.60 -8.05 18.77
CA LEU A 10 1.01 -8.85 17.60
C LEU A 10 2.52 -8.73 17.39
N LYS A 11 3.29 -9.71 17.88
CA LYS A 11 4.70 -9.88 17.50
C LYS A 11 4.78 -9.92 15.97
N PRO A 12 5.58 -9.05 15.33
CA PRO A 12 5.72 -9.05 13.89
C PRO A 12 6.22 -10.44 13.44
N PRO A 13 5.73 -10.98 12.32
CA PRO A 13 6.33 -12.17 11.74
C PRO A 13 7.83 -11.90 11.57
N LEU A 14 8.64 -12.83 12.08
CA LEU A 14 10.09 -12.75 12.19
C LEU A 14 10.72 -12.02 11.00
N SER A 15 11.43 -10.94 11.31
CA SER A 15 12.12 -10.05 10.38
C SER A 15 13.04 -10.83 9.42
N LYS A 16 12.54 -11.10 8.21
CA LYS A 16 13.40 -10.94 7.04
C LYS A 16 13.52 -9.44 6.81
N LYS A 17 14.76 -8.91 6.82
CA LYS A 17 15.08 -7.53 6.37
C LYS A 17 14.15 -7.19 5.20
N GLY A 18 13.32 -6.16 5.39
CA GLY A 18 12.19 -5.89 4.51
C GLY A 18 12.62 -5.86 3.04
N ASN A 19 11.83 -6.49 2.18
CA ASN A 19 11.97 -6.41 0.72
C ASN A 19 11.55 -5.01 0.20
N LEU A 20 11.97 -3.93 0.86
CA LEU A 20 11.81 -2.57 0.34
C LEU A 20 12.96 -2.28 -0.62
N ILE A 21 12.63 -2.17 -1.90
CA ILE A 21 13.55 -1.80 -2.98
C ILE A 21 13.48 -0.28 -3.11
N SER A 22 14.54 0.39 -2.67
CA SER A 22 14.62 1.86 -2.72
C SER A 22 14.66 2.39 -4.14
N ARG A 23 14.34 3.68 -4.30
CA ARG A 23 14.46 4.42 -5.57
C ARG A 23 15.80 4.20 -6.26
N ARG A 24 16.89 4.33 -5.51
CA ARG A 24 18.25 4.08 -6.01
C ARG A 24 18.43 2.65 -6.54
N ARG A 25 17.84 1.65 -5.88
CA ARG A 25 18.03 0.24 -6.22
C ARG A 25 17.29 -0.14 -7.50
N TRP A 26 16.10 0.41 -7.75
CA TRP A 26 15.39 0.21 -9.01
C TRP A 26 15.70 1.25 -10.09
N GLN A 27 16.63 2.18 -9.81
CA GLN A 27 17.13 3.21 -10.73
C GLN A 27 16.05 4.22 -11.14
N ALA A 28 15.30 4.71 -10.16
CA ALA A 28 14.31 5.76 -10.36
C ALA A 28 14.92 7.02 -10.96
N ALA A 29 14.21 7.66 -11.90
CA ALA A 29 14.49 9.03 -12.27
C ALA A 29 14.27 9.96 -11.07
N ASP A 30 14.95 11.10 -11.06
CA ASP A 30 14.75 12.12 -10.05
C ASP A 30 13.36 12.78 -10.20
N PRO A 31 12.65 13.03 -9.10
CA PRO A 31 11.38 13.73 -9.15
C PRO A 31 11.58 15.21 -9.48
N GLN A 32 10.66 15.80 -10.25
CA GLN A 32 10.67 17.24 -10.54
C GLN A 32 10.32 18.08 -9.30
N VAL A 33 9.41 17.57 -8.46
CA VAL A 33 8.94 18.20 -7.22
C VAL A 33 8.70 17.11 -6.18
N ARG A 34 9.05 17.38 -4.91
CA ARG A 34 8.77 16.54 -3.74
C ARG A 34 8.15 17.38 -2.64
N ASP A 35 6.83 17.48 -2.64
CA ASP A 35 6.10 18.13 -1.55
C ASP A 35 5.88 17.16 -0.39
N GLU A 36 6.11 17.64 0.82
CA GLU A 36 5.98 16.84 2.04
C GLU A 36 4.53 16.75 2.53
N LEU A 37 4.18 15.60 3.09
CA LEU A 37 3.03 15.49 3.98
C LEU A 37 3.39 16.17 5.30
N GLY A 38 2.64 17.20 5.69
CA GLY A 38 2.89 17.93 6.95
C GLY A 38 2.65 17.12 8.23
N GLU A 39 1.97 15.97 8.13
CA GLU A 39 1.70 15.06 9.24
C GLU A 39 1.70 13.60 8.77
N ALA A 40 1.62 12.66 9.72
CA ALA A 40 1.36 11.26 9.43
C ALA A 40 0.06 11.08 8.61
N ALA A 41 0.04 10.14 7.68
CA ALA A 41 -1.15 9.97 6.84
C ALA A 41 -2.29 9.31 7.62
N ARG A 42 -3.51 9.81 7.39
CA ARG A 42 -4.75 9.30 8.01
C ARG A 42 -5.42 8.21 7.17
N LYS A 43 -5.05 8.10 5.90
CA LYS A 43 -5.58 7.11 4.97
C LYS A 43 -4.47 6.37 4.26
N VAL A 44 -4.75 5.12 3.92
CA VAL A 44 -4.00 4.38 2.92
C VAL A 44 -4.95 3.99 1.80
N VAL A 45 -4.62 4.35 0.56
CA VAL A 45 -5.45 4.06 -0.61
C VAL A 45 -4.75 2.98 -1.44
N ILE A 46 -5.43 1.85 -1.61
CA ILE A 46 -4.95 0.71 -2.38
C ILE A 46 -5.40 0.83 -3.84
N HIS A 47 -4.43 0.65 -4.73
CA HIS A 47 -4.58 0.68 -6.18
C HIS A 47 -4.13 -0.64 -6.80
N HIS A 48 -4.48 -0.85 -8.06
CA HIS A 48 -3.75 -1.70 -8.97
C HIS A 48 -3.12 -0.85 -10.08
N THR A 49 -2.13 -1.38 -10.80
CA THR A 49 -1.56 -0.67 -11.95
C THR A 49 -2.39 -0.85 -13.22
N ALA A 50 -3.27 -1.87 -13.26
CA ALA A 50 -4.00 -2.30 -14.45
C ALA A 50 -3.07 -2.66 -15.62
N LEU A 51 -1.85 -3.13 -15.29
CA LEU A 51 -0.85 -3.59 -16.23
C LEU A 51 -0.63 -5.10 -16.05
N TRP A 52 0.38 -5.65 -16.72
CA TRP A 52 0.79 -7.05 -16.56
C TRP A 52 1.24 -7.34 -15.13
N THR A 53 1.07 -8.58 -14.66
CA THR A 53 1.66 -9.02 -13.40
C THR A 53 3.16 -9.29 -13.61
N CYS A 54 4.00 -8.78 -12.71
CA CYS A 54 5.43 -9.05 -12.70
C CYS A 54 5.77 -10.07 -11.60
N THR A 55 6.58 -11.09 -11.91
CA THR A 55 6.93 -12.15 -10.94
C THR A 55 8.42 -12.30 -10.70
N LYS A 56 9.24 -11.68 -11.55
CA LYS A 56 10.69 -11.60 -11.39
C LYS A 56 11.13 -10.16 -11.09
N PRO A 57 12.22 -9.95 -10.33
CA PRO A 57 12.71 -8.61 -10.01
C PRO A 57 12.98 -7.73 -11.23
N SER A 58 13.55 -8.29 -12.31
CA SER A 58 13.82 -7.55 -13.55
C SER A 58 12.55 -7.12 -14.27
N GLU A 59 11.52 -7.96 -14.29
CA GLU A 59 10.21 -7.66 -14.88
C GLU A 59 9.49 -6.55 -14.08
N CYS A 60 9.55 -6.63 -12.75
CA CYS A 60 8.97 -5.60 -11.88
C CYS A 60 9.72 -4.27 -12.02
N GLN A 61 11.05 -4.28 -12.08
CA GLN A 61 11.83 -3.07 -12.31
C GLN A 61 11.52 -2.42 -13.68
N ALA A 62 11.38 -3.22 -14.73
CA ALA A 62 10.98 -2.73 -16.05
C ALA A 62 9.61 -2.06 -16.03
N GLN A 63 8.62 -2.68 -15.35
CA GLN A 63 7.30 -2.07 -15.20
C GLN A 63 7.33 -0.79 -14.36
N LEU A 64 8.10 -0.73 -13.28
CA LEU A 64 8.25 0.49 -12.47
C LEU A 64 8.80 1.66 -13.29
N THR A 65 9.83 1.39 -14.07
CA THR A 65 10.43 2.37 -14.99
C THR A 65 9.41 2.86 -16.01
N TYR A 66 8.63 1.94 -16.59
CA TYR A 66 7.53 2.27 -17.51
C TYR A 66 6.46 3.15 -16.83
N ILE A 67 6.00 2.79 -15.63
CA ILE A 67 4.99 3.55 -14.90
C ILE A 67 5.50 4.95 -14.55
N GLN A 68 6.74 5.07 -14.06
CA GLN A 68 7.33 6.37 -13.72
C GLN A 68 7.40 7.26 -14.98
N LYS A 69 7.90 6.72 -16.09
CA LYS A 69 7.99 7.43 -17.36
C LYS A 69 6.62 7.91 -17.83
N MET A 70 5.64 7.02 -17.92
CA MET A 70 4.26 7.36 -18.34
C MET A 70 3.63 8.40 -17.42
N HIS A 71 3.83 8.30 -16.10
CA HIS A 71 3.32 9.32 -15.18
C HIS A 71 3.96 10.70 -15.37
N MET A 72 5.26 10.76 -15.64
CA MET A 72 5.97 12.03 -15.80
C MET A 72 5.75 12.65 -17.18
N GLU A 73 5.87 11.85 -18.24
CA GLU A 73 5.80 12.33 -19.63
C GLU A 73 4.35 12.49 -20.10
N ASP A 74 3.49 11.50 -19.87
CA ASP A 74 2.14 11.50 -20.45
C ASP A 74 1.12 12.17 -19.52
N ARG A 75 1.30 12.07 -18.21
CA ARG A 75 0.36 12.66 -17.21
C ARG A 75 0.86 13.95 -16.56
N GLY A 76 2.09 14.36 -16.84
CA GLY A 76 2.68 15.58 -16.28
C GLY A 76 2.84 15.54 -14.75
N PHE A 77 2.93 14.36 -14.14
CA PHE A 77 3.19 14.25 -12.72
C PHE A 77 4.67 14.53 -12.43
N SER A 78 4.96 15.09 -11.27
CA SER A 78 6.34 15.36 -10.85
C SER A 78 7.18 14.09 -10.64
N ASP A 79 6.54 12.94 -10.49
CA ASP A 79 7.13 11.62 -10.25
C ASP A 79 6.05 10.54 -10.43
N ILE A 80 6.43 9.26 -10.30
CA ILE A 80 5.47 8.15 -10.15
C ILE A 80 4.38 8.49 -9.13
N GLY A 81 3.10 8.34 -9.50
CA GLY A 81 1.98 8.84 -8.70
C GLY A 81 1.76 8.13 -7.35
N TYR A 82 2.27 6.91 -7.18
CA TYR A 82 2.10 6.11 -5.96
C TYR A 82 3.27 6.31 -4.99
N ASN A 83 3.00 6.23 -3.69
CA ASN A 83 4.03 6.25 -2.65
C ASN A 83 4.82 4.94 -2.64
N PHE A 84 4.12 3.81 -2.77
CA PHE A 84 4.72 2.48 -2.85
C PHE A 84 4.02 1.63 -3.90
N LEU A 85 4.77 0.65 -4.42
CA LEU A 85 4.22 -0.38 -5.30
C LEU A 85 4.58 -1.77 -4.76
N ILE A 86 3.73 -2.76 -5.00
CA ILE A 86 3.97 -4.14 -4.56
C ILE A 86 3.93 -5.05 -5.78
N GLY A 87 5.06 -5.72 -6.06
CA GLY A 87 5.18 -6.68 -7.16
C GLY A 87 4.48 -8.01 -6.86
N GLY A 88 4.18 -8.78 -7.91
CA GLY A 88 3.71 -10.16 -7.75
C GLY A 88 4.74 -11.07 -7.06
N ASP A 89 6.02 -10.71 -7.17
CA ASP A 89 7.16 -11.27 -6.42
C ASP A 89 7.11 -11.01 -4.90
N GLY A 90 6.18 -10.17 -4.44
CA GLY A 90 6.01 -9.77 -3.04
C GLY A 90 7.03 -8.75 -2.56
N ALA A 91 7.87 -8.18 -3.43
CA ALA A 91 8.72 -7.04 -3.08
C ALA A 91 7.91 -5.75 -3.02
N VAL A 92 8.31 -4.85 -2.13
CA VAL A 92 7.78 -3.49 -2.03
C VAL A 92 8.78 -2.57 -2.72
N TYR A 93 8.31 -1.75 -3.65
CA TYR A 93 9.13 -0.80 -4.38
C TYR A 93 8.77 0.61 -3.92
N GLU A 94 9.80 1.38 -3.58
CA GLU A 94 9.64 2.78 -3.17
C GLU A 94 9.29 3.63 -4.39
N GLY A 95 8.08 4.18 -4.44
CA GLY A 95 7.70 5.23 -5.38
C GLY A 95 8.11 6.58 -4.81
N ARG A 96 7.13 7.44 -4.48
CA ARG A 96 7.42 8.71 -3.79
C ARG A 96 7.97 8.51 -2.37
N GLY A 97 7.63 7.39 -1.73
CA GLY A 97 8.04 7.05 -0.37
C GLY A 97 7.11 7.62 0.70
N TRP A 98 7.51 7.46 1.95
CA TRP A 98 6.80 7.99 3.11
C TRP A 98 6.95 9.51 3.21
N GLY A 99 5.94 10.18 3.78
CA GLY A 99 6.00 11.62 4.05
C GLY A 99 5.97 12.51 2.82
N ILE A 100 5.68 11.98 1.62
CA ILE A 100 5.62 12.74 0.38
C ILE A 100 4.21 12.66 -0.22
N ILE A 101 3.70 13.78 -0.71
CA ILE A 101 2.38 13.88 -1.34
C ILE A 101 2.36 13.07 -2.64
N GLY A 102 1.33 12.22 -2.77
CA GLY A 102 1.06 11.38 -3.95
C GLY A 102 0.42 12.12 -5.13
N ALA A 103 0.19 11.37 -6.22
CA ALA A 103 -0.67 11.78 -7.34
C ALA A 103 -1.59 10.60 -7.76
N HIS A 104 -2.14 9.88 -6.78
CA HIS A 104 -2.84 8.61 -7.00
C HIS A 104 -4.37 8.71 -6.86
N ALA A 105 -4.87 9.61 -6.03
CA ALA A 105 -6.31 9.81 -5.82
C ALA A 105 -6.60 11.31 -5.67
N LYS A 106 -7.26 11.88 -6.68
CA LYS A 106 -7.62 13.31 -6.70
C LYS A 106 -8.34 13.68 -5.39
N THR A 107 -8.07 14.87 -4.85
CA THR A 107 -8.57 15.38 -3.55
C THR A 107 -8.20 14.58 -2.29
N HIS A 108 -7.41 13.51 -2.40
CA HIS A 108 -7.00 12.69 -1.26
C HIS A 108 -5.48 12.51 -1.12
N ASN A 109 -4.68 13.10 -2.02
CA ASN A 109 -3.22 12.97 -1.98
C ASN A 109 -2.57 13.68 -0.77
N LEU A 110 -3.23 14.68 -0.17
CA LEU A 110 -2.66 15.51 0.91
C LEU A 110 -2.72 14.88 2.30
N ASP A 111 -3.47 13.79 2.46
CA ASP A 111 -3.69 13.13 3.76
C ASP A 111 -3.66 11.59 3.66
N SER A 112 -3.12 11.06 2.56
CA SER A 112 -3.06 9.63 2.31
C SER A 112 -1.77 9.15 1.68
N VAL A 113 -1.50 7.87 1.88
CA VAL A 113 -0.43 7.13 1.20
C VAL A 113 -1.06 6.20 0.16
N GLY A 114 -0.62 6.31 -1.07
CA GLY A 114 -1.05 5.46 -2.18
C GLY A 114 -0.15 4.24 -2.35
N ILE A 115 -0.73 3.04 -2.31
CA ILE A 115 -0.01 1.78 -2.53
C ILE A 115 -0.63 1.06 -3.73
N ALA A 116 0.13 0.85 -4.79
CA ALA A 116 -0.34 0.14 -5.98
C ALA A 116 0.19 -1.29 -6.05
N PHE A 117 -0.70 -2.27 -6.25
CA PHE A 117 -0.30 -3.61 -6.62
C PHE A 117 -0.03 -3.67 -8.13
N MET A 118 1.13 -4.22 -8.50
CA MET A 118 1.56 -4.32 -9.89
C MET A 118 0.89 -5.51 -10.57
N GLY A 119 -0.11 -5.23 -11.40
CA GLY A 119 -0.95 -6.22 -12.07
C GLY A 119 -2.35 -5.71 -12.35
N ASN A 120 -3.18 -6.57 -12.93
CA ASN A 120 -4.60 -6.32 -13.18
C ASN A 120 -5.46 -7.33 -12.39
N PHE A 121 -5.99 -6.87 -11.25
CA PHE A 121 -6.81 -7.71 -10.37
C PHE A 121 -8.32 -7.65 -10.65
N ASN A 122 -8.72 -7.19 -11.85
CA ASN A 122 -10.03 -7.55 -12.39
C ASN A 122 -10.07 -9.04 -12.79
N ASP A 123 -8.93 -9.57 -13.27
CA ASP A 123 -8.84 -10.91 -13.84
C ASP A 123 -8.00 -11.89 -12.99
N GLU A 124 -7.13 -11.35 -12.13
CA GLU A 124 -6.17 -12.13 -11.34
C GLU A 124 -6.33 -11.90 -9.83
N PHE A 125 -5.95 -12.87 -9.02
CA PHE A 125 -5.87 -12.69 -7.56
C PHE A 125 -4.48 -12.19 -7.14
N PRO A 126 -4.40 -11.29 -6.14
CA PRO A 126 -3.11 -10.88 -5.58
C PRO A 126 -2.40 -12.06 -4.92
N SER A 127 -1.07 -12.15 -5.11
CA SER A 127 -0.29 -13.22 -4.49
C SER A 127 -0.33 -13.11 -2.95
N PRO A 128 -0.33 -14.23 -2.20
CA PRO A 128 -0.25 -14.20 -0.75
C PRO A 128 1.00 -13.44 -0.23
N ALA A 129 2.10 -13.50 -0.98
CA ALA A 129 3.32 -12.75 -0.70
C ALA A 129 3.09 -11.24 -0.78
N ALA A 130 2.41 -10.75 -1.82
CA ALA A 130 2.06 -9.34 -1.98
C ALA A 130 1.15 -8.84 -0.85
N LEU A 131 0.11 -9.61 -0.48
CA LEU A 131 -0.77 -9.27 0.64
C LEU A 131 -0.02 -9.24 1.98
N SER A 132 0.91 -10.17 2.20
CA SER A 132 1.76 -10.18 3.39
C SER A 132 2.69 -8.97 3.45
N SER A 133 3.21 -8.54 2.29
CA SER A 133 4.06 -7.35 2.18
C SER A 133 3.28 -6.06 2.43
N LEU A 134 2.03 -5.97 1.98
CA LEU A 134 1.14 -4.86 2.36
C LEU A 134 1.01 -4.78 3.88
N GLN A 135 0.68 -5.89 4.56
CA GLN A 135 0.51 -5.88 6.01
C GLN A 135 1.78 -5.46 6.77
N ARG A 136 2.95 -5.93 6.33
CA ARG A 136 4.25 -5.53 6.90
C ARG A 136 4.54 -4.05 6.67
N LEU A 137 4.26 -3.54 5.48
CA LEU A 137 4.45 -2.14 5.14
C LEU A 137 3.56 -1.24 6.00
N LEU A 138 2.28 -1.59 6.17
CA LEU A 138 1.35 -0.85 7.03
C LEU A 138 1.81 -0.84 8.49
N TYR A 139 2.23 -2.00 9.02
CA TYR A 139 2.74 -2.09 10.39
C TYR A 139 3.97 -1.20 10.57
N SER A 140 4.90 -1.27 9.62
CA SER A 140 6.12 -0.47 9.64
C SER A 140 5.83 1.03 9.52
N GLY A 141 4.84 1.44 8.72
CA GLY A 141 4.42 2.83 8.59
C GLY A 141 3.86 3.39 9.90
N VAL A 142 3.07 2.61 10.65
CA VAL A 142 2.59 3.01 11.98
C VAL A 142 3.74 3.07 12.98
N ALA A 143 4.59 2.04 13.03
CA ALA A 143 5.71 1.98 13.96
C ALA A 143 6.74 3.11 13.77
N GLN A 144 6.90 3.59 12.53
CA GLN A 144 7.80 4.70 12.18
C GLN A 144 7.12 6.09 12.25
N GLY A 145 5.84 6.17 12.63
CA GLY A 145 5.10 7.42 12.72
C GLY A 145 4.71 8.06 11.38
N HIS A 146 4.77 7.30 10.27
CA HIS A 146 4.31 7.75 8.96
C HIS A 146 2.79 7.58 8.75
N LEU A 147 2.17 6.69 9.53
CA LEU A 147 0.72 6.46 9.55
C LEU A 147 0.20 6.63 10.97
N TYR A 148 -0.97 7.26 11.11
CA TYR A 148 -1.69 7.23 12.39
C TYR A 148 -2.08 5.79 12.75
N SER A 149 -2.07 5.44 14.04
CA SER A 149 -2.44 4.09 14.50
C SER A 149 -3.89 3.69 14.20
N ASN A 150 -4.76 4.67 13.92
CA ASN A 150 -6.16 4.50 13.55
C ASN A 150 -6.44 4.88 12.08
N PHE A 151 -5.43 4.86 11.21
CA PHE A 151 -5.61 5.16 9.79
C PHE A 151 -6.72 4.30 9.16
N VAL A 152 -7.31 4.81 8.08
CA VAL A 152 -8.34 4.10 7.31
C VAL A 152 -7.71 3.49 6.07
N LEU A 153 -7.88 2.18 5.90
CA LEU A 153 -7.52 1.47 4.68
C LEU A 153 -8.68 1.51 3.68
N LEU A 154 -8.46 2.10 2.50
CA LEU A 154 -9.46 2.30 1.46
C LEU A 154 -8.97 1.71 0.13
N ALA A 155 -9.89 1.31 -0.72
CA ALA A 155 -9.65 1.04 -2.13
C ALA A 155 -9.86 2.33 -2.93
N HIS A 156 -9.23 2.48 -4.10
CA HIS A 156 -9.44 3.68 -4.93
C HIS A 156 -10.92 3.88 -5.31
N ARG A 157 -11.64 2.79 -5.62
CA ARG A 157 -13.09 2.79 -5.85
C ARG A 157 -13.95 3.23 -4.66
N ASP A 158 -13.41 3.24 -3.44
CA ASP A 158 -14.13 3.78 -2.27
C ASP A 158 -14.17 5.33 -2.30
N LEU A 159 -13.34 5.95 -3.15
CA LEU A 159 -13.12 7.41 -3.22
C LEU A 159 -13.51 8.01 -4.57
N ALA A 160 -13.61 7.22 -5.63
CA ALA A 160 -13.87 7.69 -6.99
C ALA A 160 -14.61 6.63 -7.82
N HIS A 161 -15.22 7.06 -8.92
CA HIS A 161 -15.81 6.18 -9.92
C HIS A 161 -14.71 5.52 -10.76
N THR A 162 -14.20 4.39 -10.29
CA THR A 162 -13.14 3.61 -10.93
C THR A 162 -13.28 2.13 -10.56
N GLU A 163 -12.80 1.24 -11.42
CA GLU A 163 -12.68 -0.18 -11.08
C GLU A 163 -11.48 -0.46 -10.18
N CYS A 164 -10.52 0.45 -10.07
CA CYS A 164 -9.32 0.26 -9.27
C CYS A 164 -9.68 0.00 -7.78
N PRO A 165 -9.14 -1.04 -7.10
CA PRO A 165 -7.98 -1.86 -7.45
C PRO A 165 -8.31 -3.21 -8.12
N GLY A 166 -9.50 -3.34 -8.70
CA GLY A 166 -10.03 -4.57 -9.28
C GLY A 166 -10.73 -5.48 -8.28
N GLU A 167 -11.65 -6.31 -8.76
CA GLU A 167 -12.57 -7.10 -7.92
C GLU A 167 -11.86 -8.06 -6.96
N HIS A 168 -10.86 -8.79 -7.44
CA HIS A 168 -10.18 -9.82 -6.65
C HIS A 168 -9.30 -9.24 -5.54
N LEU A 169 -8.63 -8.12 -5.82
CA LEU A 169 -7.87 -7.39 -4.81
C LEU A 169 -8.83 -6.69 -3.83
N TYR A 170 -9.91 -6.07 -4.31
CA TYR A 170 -10.93 -5.47 -3.45
C TYR A 170 -11.52 -6.49 -2.46
N SER A 171 -11.94 -7.66 -2.94
CA SER A 171 -12.42 -8.76 -2.09
C SER A 171 -11.39 -9.20 -1.05
N SER A 172 -10.11 -9.29 -1.45
CA SER A 172 -9.01 -9.63 -0.52
C SER A 172 -8.81 -8.58 0.57
N LEU A 173 -8.95 -7.29 0.24
CA LEU A 173 -8.90 -6.19 1.22
C LEU A 173 -10.06 -6.28 2.22
N GLN A 174 -11.27 -6.63 1.77
CA GLN A 174 -12.41 -6.80 2.69
C GLN A 174 -12.16 -7.95 3.67
N ARG A 175 -11.63 -9.09 3.19
CA ARG A 175 -11.24 -10.20 4.08
C ARG A 175 -10.18 -9.78 5.10
N LEU A 176 -9.16 -9.04 4.69
CA LEU A 176 -8.13 -8.53 5.60
C LEU A 176 -8.68 -7.59 6.67
N LYS A 177 -9.64 -6.73 6.31
CA LYS A 177 -10.34 -5.85 7.26
C LYS A 177 -11.15 -6.69 8.28
N SER A 178 -11.91 -7.68 7.82
CA SER A 178 -12.74 -8.53 8.69
C SER A 178 -11.92 -9.41 9.64
N GLN A 179 -10.83 -10.02 9.17
CA GLN A 179 -9.96 -10.85 10.01
C GLN A 179 -9.34 -10.04 11.16
N ARG A 180 -8.98 -8.78 10.91
CA ARG A 180 -8.43 -7.90 11.93
C ARG A 180 -9.48 -7.36 12.90
N ALA A 181 -10.69 -7.07 12.43
CA ALA A 181 -11.80 -6.76 13.32
C ALA A 181 -12.08 -7.93 14.28
N HIS A 182 -12.05 -9.16 13.78
CA HIS A 182 -12.21 -10.35 14.61
C HIS A 182 -11.05 -10.55 15.60
N HIS A 183 -9.80 -10.29 15.19
CA HIS A 183 -8.66 -10.37 16.10
C HIS A 183 -8.73 -9.28 17.18
N MET A 184 -9.26 -8.09 16.86
CA MET A 184 -9.56 -7.03 17.84
C MET A 184 -10.54 -7.49 18.90
N CYS A 185 -11.67 -8.04 18.47
CA CYS A 185 -12.69 -8.54 19.40
C CYS A 185 -12.13 -9.64 20.32
N CYS A 186 -11.24 -10.50 19.81
CA CYS A 186 -10.64 -11.56 20.59
C CYS A 186 -9.60 -11.08 21.63
N VAL A 187 -8.87 -9.98 21.38
CA VAL A 187 -7.92 -9.44 22.37
C VAL A 187 -8.60 -8.65 23.48
N ASP A 188 -9.79 -8.11 23.20
CA ASP A 188 -10.65 -7.47 24.20
C ASP A 188 -11.53 -8.48 24.97
N CYS A 189 -11.49 -9.77 24.61
CA CYS A 189 -12.01 -10.85 25.43
C CYS A 189 -11.03 -11.17 26.57
N VAL A 190 -10.99 -10.31 27.60
CA VAL A 190 -10.56 -10.75 28.93
C VAL A 190 -11.52 -11.88 29.34
N PRO A 191 -11.04 -13.10 29.69
CA PRO A 191 -11.91 -14.06 30.33
C PRO A 191 -12.32 -13.46 31.67
N ALA A 192 -13.58 -13.04 31.78
CA ALA A 192 -14.18 -12.76 33.06
C ALA A 192 -13.99 -14.01 33.93
N VAL A 193 -13.41 -13.78 35.10
CA VAL A 193 -13.07 -14.75 36.12
C VAL A 193 -14.30 -15.60 36.49
N GLY A 194 -14.09 -16.92 36.53
CA GLY A 194 -14.76 -17.97 37.31
C GLY A 194 -16.22 -17.83 37.79
N CYS A 195 -16.99 -18.89 37.53
CA CYS A 195 -17.71 -19.62 38.58
C CYS A 195 -17.05 -20.99 38.75
#